data_AF-A0A931S109-F1
#
_entry.id   AF-A0A931S109-F1
#
_cell.length_a   1.000
_cell.length_b   1.000
_cell.length_c   1.000
_cell.angle_alpha   90.00
_cell.angle_beta   90.00
_cell.angle_gamma   90.00
#
_symmetry.space_group_name_H-M   'P 1'
#
loop_
_entity.id
_entity.type
_entity.pdbx_description
1 polymer ?
#
loop_
_entity_poly.entity_id
_entity_poly.type
_entity_poly.pdbx_seq_one_letter_code
_entity_poly.pdbx_strand_id
1 'polypeptide(L)'
;MHKRFLVPKLILVLAVSAFLTGGACPSTEDSLVDDIKFALDQCNPSSKPETVDTFCNTAVTKGEELITKTPTDKNARLLLSSAYFGRSGLDFLSLLETFAGLADSGEKDFVEIRNAIVNIDVDIVDLRSSITTLTQIIADLDLKAEGNEDIFRQLGLMMALEAFVRPVKLAGTDAADVATGLSDGSGEGDVTKSDFVNADNYLADTNIDDEDILKPIRENYCRCSLQSGGFTARCLRDLMRCELNPAAADNEGDNGGLEADYDGTLPDDPNDVDCLKLLTPDGLSTCAGTDTK
;
A
#
# COMPACT_ATOMS: atom_id res chain seq x y z
N MET A 1 17.38 30.95 -11.72
CA MET A 1 16.07 31.01 -12.39
C MET A 1 15.82 29.67 -13.08
N HIS A 2 15.31 28.69 -12.33
CA HIS A 2 14.95 27.38 -12.88
C HIS A 2 13.48 27.42 -13.28
N LYS A 3 13.23 27.24 -14.58
CA LYS A 3 11.89 27.02 -15.12
C LYS A 3 11.39 25.70 -14.53
N ARG A 4 10.43 25.78 -13.61
CA ARG A 4 9.64 24.64 -13.16
C ARG A 4 8.82 24.17 -14.37
N PHE A 5 9.21 23.04 -14.96
CA PHE A 5 8.34 22.34 -15.88
C PHE A 5 7.14 21.86 -15.09
N LEU A 6 5.94 22.31 -15.49
CA LEU A 6 4.70 21.64 -15.13
C LEU A 6 4.76 20.25 -15.74
N VAL A 7 5.11 19.26 -14.93
CA VAL A 7 4.88 17.85 -15.27
C VAL A 7 3.44 17.56 -14.84
N PRO A 8 2.52 17.22 -15.76
CA PRO A 8 1.24 16.67 -15.36
C PRO A 8 1.54 15.31 -14.74
N LYS A 9 1.46 15.22 -13.41
CA LYS A 9 1.55 13.96 -12.68
C LYS A 9 0.30 13.16 -13.03
N LEU A 10 0.49 12.18 -13.89
CA LEU A 10 -0.54 11.32 -14.46
C LEU A 10 -1.11 10.46 -13.31
N ILE A 11 -2.25 10.87 -12.76
CA ILE A 11 -3.07 9.96 -11.96
C ILE A 11 -3.47 8.81 -12.88
N LEU A 12 -3.35 7.61 -12.33
CA LEU A 12 -3.66 6.31 -12.91
C LEU A 12 -4.84 6.34 -13.90
N VAL A 13 -4.54 6.62 -15.17
CA VAL A 13 -5.49 6.48 -16.28
C VAL A 13 -4.81 5.67 -17.37
N LEU A 14 -4.84 4.34 -17.20
CA LEU A 14 -4.85 3.42 -18.33
C LEU A 14 -6.30 2.99 -18.60
N ALA A 15 -7.19 3.97 -18.71
CA ALA A 15 -8.50 3.84 -19.35
C ALA A 15 -8.50 4.63 -20.68
N VAL A 16 -7.49 4.40 -21.51
CA VAL A 16 -7.45 4.96 -22.87
C VAL A 16 -7.47 3.80 -23.86
N SER A 17 -8.67 3.33 -24.18
CA SER A 17 -8.95 2.69 -25.46
C SER A 17 -10.44 2.76 -25.80
N ALA A 18 -10.73 3.71 -26.69
CA ALA A 18 -11.82 3.74 -27.66
C ALA A 18 -13.28 3.76 -27.16
N PHE A 19 -13.95 4.91 -27.30
CA PHE A 19 -15.27 5.00 -27.97
C PHE A 19 -15.49 6.43 -28.47
N LEU A 20 -14.97 6.73 -29.67
CA LEU A 20 -15.39 7.89 -30.45
C LEU A 20 -16.26 7.39 -31.60
N THR A 21 -17.57 7.27 -31.36
CA THR A 21 -18.55 7.16 -32.45
C THR A 21 -19.78 8.03 -32.17
N GLY A 22 -19.79 9.21 -32.77
CA GLY A 22 -20.96 9.80 -33.44
C GLY A 22 -22.14 10.32 -32.59
N GLY A 23 -22.22 11.66 -32.48
CA GLY A 23 -23.43 12.39 -32.88
C GLY A 23 -24.69 12.34 -32.01
N ALA A 24 -24.63 11.97 -30.74
CA ALA A 24 -25.72 12.15 -29.77
C ALA A 24 -25.31 13.14 -28.67
N CYS A 25 -26.27 13.86 -28.08
CA CYS A 25 -26.01 14.56 -26.81
C CYS A 25 -25.48 13.54 -25.81
N PRO A 26 -24.41 13.85 -25.03
CA PRO A 26 -23.84 12.89 -24.09
C PRO A 26 -24.93 12.41 -23.15
N SER A 27 -24.98 11.09 -22.93
CA SER A 27 -25.83 10.54 -21.89
C SER A 27 -25.41 11.12 -20.53
N THR A 28 -26.30 11.05 -19.54
CA THR A 28 -25.96 11.44 -18.16
C THR A 28 -24.74 10.70 -17.63
N GLU A 29 -24.58 9.44 -18.05
CA GLU A 29 -23.47 8.55 -17.72
C GLU A 29 -22.17 9.00 -18.40
N ASP A 30 -22.21 9.37 -19.69
CA ASP A 30 -21.04 9.92 -20.39
C ASP A 30 -20.56 11.23 -19.74
N SER A 31 -21.50 12.10 -19.36
CA SER A 31 -21.19 13.33 -18.63
C SER A 31 -20.56 13.05 -17.26
N LEU A 32 -20.99 11.99 -16.56
CA LEU A 32 -20.38 11.59 -15.29
C LEU A 32 -18.95 11.09 -15.50
N VAL A 33 -18.71 10.27 -16.53
CA VAL A 33 -17.37 9.77 -16.88
C VAL A 33 -16.41 10.94 -17.15
N ASP A 34 -16.83 11.91 -17.95
CA ASP A 34 -16.00 13.08 -18.29
C ASP A 34 -15.74 13.96 -17.06
N ASP A 35 -16.75 14.17 -16.22
CA ASP A 35 -16.59 14.94 -14.98
C ASP A 35 -15.65 14.24 -13.99
N ILE A 36 -15.71 12.91 -13.86
CA ILE A 36 -14.80 12.14 -13.00
C ILE A 36 -13.37 12.27 -13.51
N LYS A 37 -13.15 12.08 -14.82
CA LYS A 37 -11.81 12.22 -15.42
C LYS A 37 -11.25 13.62 -15.23
N PHE A 38 -12.05 14.65 -15.47
CA PHE A 38 -11.64 16.03 -15.24
C PHE A 38 -11.29 16.28 -13.77
N ALA A 39 -12.10 15.78 -12.85
CA ALA A 39 -11.83 15.89 -11.42
C ALA A 39 -10.56 15.14 -11.01
N LEU A 40 -10.31 13.94 -11.56
CA LEU A 40 -9.07 13.19 -11.37
C LEU A 40 -7.87 13.96 -11.92
N ASP A 41 -7.95 14.55 -13.12
CA ASP A 41 -6.85 15.33 -13.70
C ASP A 41 -6.48 16.57 -12.85
N GLN A 42 -7.44 17.09 -12.09
CA GLN A 42 -7.23 18.22 -11.17
C GLN A 42 -6.93 17.77 -9.73
N CYS A 43 -7.20 16.51 -9.39
CA CYS A 43 -6.81 15.90 -8.13
C CYS A 43 -5.28 15.88 -8.09
N ASN A 44 -4.68 16.54 -7.10
CA ASN A 44 -3.23 16.53 -6.94
C ASN A 44 -2.93 16.22 -5.48
N PRO A 45 -2.66 14.95 -5.13
CA PRO A 45 -2.42 14.52 -3.75
C PRO A 45 -1.24 15.25 -3.08
N SER A 46 -0.30 15.79 -3.87
CA SER A 46 0.84 16.57 -3.39
C SER A 46 0.55 18.08 -3.22
N SER A 47 -0.67 18.53 -3.51
CA SER A 47 -1.07 19.95 -3.41
C SER A 47 -1.65 20.29 -2.02
N LYS A 48 -2.00 21.56 -1.79
CA LYS A 48 -2.57 21.98 -0.49
C LYS A 48 -3.87 21.20 -0.20
N PRO A 49 -4.21 20.95 1.08
CA PRO A 49 -5.37 20.14 1.48
C PRO A 49 -6.67 20.56 0.77
N GLU A 50 -6.90 21.88 0.66
CA GLU A 50 -8.12 22.44 0.07
C GLU A 50 -8.36 22.04 -1.40
N THR A 51 -7.31 21.82 -2.20
CA THR A 51 -7.43 21.42 -3.61
C THR A 51 -7.55 19.90 -3.78
N VAL A 52 -6.90 19.12 -2.91
CA VAL A 52 -7.10 17.66 -2.80
C VAL A 52 -8.54 17.37 -2.42
N ASP A 53 -9.03 18.03 -1.38
CA ASP A 53 -10.37 17.85 -0.87
C ASP A 53 -11.43 18.18 -1.91
N THR A 54 -11.25 19.22 -2.72
CA THR A 54 -12.32 19.61 -3.66
C THR A 54 -12.43 18.65 -4.84
N PHE A 55 -11.32 18.38 -5.53
CA PHE A 55 -11.35 17.62 -6.78
C PHE A 55 -11.37 16.11 -6.56
N CYS A 56 -10.60 15.59 -5.60
CA CYS A 56 -10.61 14.15 -5.31
C CYS A 56 -11.97 13.72 -4.71
N ASN A 57 -12.60 14.53 -3.83
CA ASN A 57 -13.97 14.24 -3.36
C ASN A 57 -15.01 14.31 -4.48
N THR A 58 -14.87 15.25 -5.42
CA THR A 58 -15.76 15.34 -6.57
C THR A 58 -15.66 14.07 -7.43
N ALA A 59 -14.43 13.60 -7.68
CA ALA A 59 -14.20 12.36 -8.42
C ALA A 59 -14.84 11.15 -7.73
N VAL A 60 -14.68 11.01 -6.41
CA VAL A 60 -15.30 9.92 -5.64
C VAL A 60 -16.82 10.01 -5.68
N THR A 61 -17.39 11.18 -5.37
CA THR A 61 -18.85 11.38 -5.32
C THR A 61 -19.51 11.02 -6.65
N LYS A 62 -18.92 11.48 -7.76
CA LYS A 62 -19.43 11.17 -9.10
C LYS A 62 -19.15 9.72 -9.51
N GLY A 63 -18.04 9.13 -9.08
CA GLY A 63 -17.73 7.72 -9.30
C GLY A 63 -18.74 6.80 -8.60
N GLU A 64 -19.10 7.09 -7.35
CA GLU A 64 -20.14 6.36 -6.60
C GLU A 64 -21.52 6.49 -7.27
N GLU A 65 -21.85 7.69 -7.77
CA GLU A 65 -23.07 7.90 -8.57
C GLU A 65 -23.06 7.06 -9.85
N LEU A 66 -21.93 7.04 -10.58
CA LEU A 66 -21.78 6.29 -11.81
C LEU A 66 -21.91 4.78 -11.56
N ILE A 67 -21.29 4.25 -10.51
CA ILE A 67 -21.41 2.83 -10.12
C ILE A 67 -22.83 2.45 -9.74
N THR A 68 -23.56 3.34 -9.07
CA THR A 68 -24.98 3.10 -8.76
C THR A 68 -25.80 2.90 -10.03
N LYS A 69 -25.48 3.62 -11.11
CA LYS A 69 -26.16 3.51 -12.42
C LYS A 69 -25.63 2.36 -13.28
N THR A 70 -24.34 2.04 -13.15
CA THR A 70 -23.62 1.09 -14.00
C THR A 70 -22.81 0.08 -13.16
N PRO A 71 -23.47 -0.73 -12.31
CA PRO A 71 -22.78 -1.51 -11.27
C PRO A 71 -21.81 -2.54 -11.81
N THR A 72 -21.97 -3.02 -13.03
CA THR A 72 -21.07 -4.01 -13.67
C THR A 72 -20.13 -3.38 -14.70
N ASP A 73 -20.10 -2.05 -14.82
CA ASP A 73 -19.20 -1.38 -15.75
C ASP A 73 -17.77 -1.38 -15.20
N LYS A 74 -16.88 -2.08 -15.90
CA LYS A 74 -15.45 -2.18 -15.60
C LYS A 74 -14.78 -0.81 -15.53
N ASN A 75 -15.04 0.08 -16.48
CA ASN A 75 -14.41 1.38 -16.57
C ASN A 75 -14.89 2.32 -15.47
N ALA A 76 -16.18 2.27 -15.13
CA ALA A 76 -16.72 3.01 -14.00
C ALA A 76 -16.02 2.63 -12.69
N ARG A 77 -15.75 1.33 -12.47
CA ARG A 77 -15.07 0.84 -11.27
C ARG A 77 -13.58 1.22 -11.25
N LEU A 78 -12.90 1.19 -12.40
CA LEU A 78 -11.52 1.67 -12.50
C LEU A 78 -11.41 3.16 -12.16
N LEU A 79 -12.35 3.97 -12.64
CA LEU A 79 -12.42 5.40 -12.33
C LEU A 79 -12.67 5.63 -10.84
N LEU A 80 -13.61 4.90 -10.23
CA LEU A 80 -13.88 5.01 -8.79
C LEU A 80 -12.70 4.56 -7.94
N SER A 81 -12.05 3.45 -8.28
CA SER A 81 -10.81 3.01 -7.62
C SER A 81 -9.73 4.11 -7.68
N SER A 82 -9.54 4.72 -8.85
CA SER A 82 -8.57 5.80 -9.03
C SER A 82 -8.94 7.04 -8.19
N ALA A 83 -10.23 7.33 -8.04
CA ALA A 83 -10.73 8.43 -7.22
C ALA A 83 -10.47 8.21 -5.73
N TYR A 84 -10.76 7.02 -5.22
CA TYR A 84 -10.41 6.66 -3.84
C TYR A 84 -8.89 6.71 -3.64
N PHE A 85 -8.10 6.18 -4.58
CA PHE A 85 -6.64 6.25 -4.49
C PHE A 85 -6.14 7.69 -4.43
N GLY A 86 -6.61 8.57 -5.32
CA GLY A 86 -6.23 9.98 -5.31
C GLY A 86 -6.65 10.70 -4.03
N ARG A 87 -7.85 10.40 -3.50
CA ARG A 87 -8.34 10.98 -2.24
C ARG A 87 -7.57 10.48 -1.01
N SER A 88 -6.98 9.28 -1.09
CA SER A 88 -6.11 8.75 -0.03
C SER A 88 -4.86 9.61 0.25
N GLY A 89 -4.56 10.60 -0.59
CA GLY A 89 -3.40 11.47 -0.44
C GLY A 89 -2.12 10.90 -1.06
N LEU A 90 -2.16 9.66 -1.57
CA LEU A 90 -1.01 8.98 -2.16
C LEU A 90 -0.84 9.33 -3.65
N ASP A 91 0.43 9.45 -4.06
CA ASP A 91 0.82 9.61 -5.46
C ASP A 91 1.42 8.29 -5.95
N PHE A 92 0.67 7.59 -6.80
CA PHE A 92 1.00 6.23 -7.24
C PHE A 92 2.37 6.15 -7.91
N LEU A 93 2.70 7.12 -8.76
CA LEU A 93 3.97 7.10 -9.50
C LEU A 93 5.15 7.39 -8.58
N SER A 94 5.00 8.38 -7.68
CA SER A 94 6.04 8.71 -6.71
C SER A 94 6.31 7.53 -5.78
N LEU A 95 5.27 6.81 -5.35
CA LEU A 95 5.42 5.65 -4.48
C LEU A 95 5.95 4.43 -5.22
N LEU A 96 5.57 4.23 -6.48
CA LEU A 96 6.14 3.14 -7.30
C LEU A 96 7.66 3.28 -7.44
N GLU A 97 8.16 4.51 -7.62
CA GLU A 97 9.60 4.79 -7.62
C GLU A 97 10.24 4.46 -6.28
N THR A 98 9.62 4.83 -5.15
CA THR A 98 10.09 4.43 -3.81
C THR A 98 10.14 2.91 -3.67
N PHE A 99 9.09 2.20 -4.12
CA PHE A 99 8.98 0.74 -4.04
C PHE A 99 10.07 0.02 -4.83
N ALA A 100 10.27 0.40 -6.09
CA ALA A 100 11.34 -0.15 -6.91
C ALA A 100 12.73 0.16 -6.30
N GLY A 101 12.88 1.28 -5.61
CA GLY A 101 14.10 1.63 -4.89
C GLY A 101 14.38 0.80 -3.64
N LEU A 102 13.39 0.09 -3.07
CA LEU A 102 13.55 -0.68 -1.83
C LEU A 102 14.52 -1.86 -2.01
N ALA A 103 14.50 -2.53 -3.16
CA ALA A 103 15.37 -3.68 -3.41
C ALA A 103 16.87 -3.36 -3.35
N ASP A 104 17.23 -2.10 -3.59
CA ASP A 104 18.58 -1.56 -3.69
C ASP A 104 18.93 -0.54 -2.59
N SER A 105 17.96 -0.11 -1.77
CA SER A 105 18.24 0.81 -0.68
C SER A 105 19.01 0.03 0.39
N GLY A 106 20.21 0.49 0.74
CA GLY A 106 20.89 -0.02 1.93
C GLY A 106 20.18 0.34 3.24
N GLU A 107 19.00 0.96 3.15
CA GLU A 107 18.11 1.34 4.24
C GLU A 107 17.05 0.26 4.49
N LYS A 108 16.32 0.39 5.60
CA LYS A 108 15.27 -0.58 5.99
C LYS A 108 13.96 -0.17 5.33
N ASP A 109 13.21 -1.14 4.78
CA ASP A 109 12.08 -0.89 3.88
C ASP A 109 11.01 0.07 4.45
N PHE A 110 10.62 -0.13 5.70
CA PHE A 110 9.60 0.70 6.35
C PHE A 110 10.10 2.12 6.66
N VAL A 111 11.42 2.32 6.80
CA VAL A 111 12.02 3.66 6.96
C VAL A 111 11.87 4.47 5.68
N GLU A 112 12.17 3.86 4.54
CA GLU A 112 12.03 4.49 3.23
C GLU A 112 10.57 4.88 2.95
N ILE A 113 9.64 3.96 3.23
CA ILE A 113 8.21 4.23 3.10
C ILE A 113 7.78 5.35 4.05
N ARG A 114 8.20 5.34 5.32
CA ARG A 114 7.94 6.44 6.26
C ARG A 114 8.43 7.76 5.71
N ASN A 115 9.66 7.82 5.21
CA ASN A 115 10.24 9.05 4.66
C ASN A 115 9.44 9.56 3.45
N ALA A 116 8.93 8.66 2.60
CA ALA A 116 8.11 9.00 1.46
C ALA A 116 6.74 9.58 1.86
N ILE A 117 6.15 9.12 2.97
CA ILE A 117 4.79 9.51 3.38
C ILE A 117 4.72 10.46 4.58
N VAL A 118 5.84 10.84 5.21
CA VAL A 118 5.87 11.60 6.48
C VAL A 118 5.12 12.94 6.42
N ASN A 119 5.10 13.58 5.25
CA ASN A 119 4.41 14.86 5.03
C ASN A 119 3.05 14.70 4.32
N ILE A 120 2.54 13.47 4.25
CA ILE A 120 1.29 13.12 3.58
C ILE A 120 0.30 12.67 4.65
N ASP A 121 -0.87 13.30 4.68
CA ASP A 121 -2.00 12.79 5.44
C ASP A 121 -2.66 11.68 4.63
N VAL A 122 -2.28 10.43 4.91
CA VAL A 122 -2.76 9.28 4.16
C VAL A 122 -4.05 8.78 4.77
N ASP A 123 -5.12 8.78 3.98
CA ASP A 123 -6.38 8.12 4.35
C ASP A 123 -6.34 6.64 3.96
N ILE A 124 -6.07 5.78 4.95
CA ILE A 124 -6.01 4.33 4.77
C ILE A 124 -7.38 3.70 4.47
N VAL A 125 -8.49 4.37 4.79
CA VAL A 125 -9.85 3.91 4.46
C VAL A 125 -10.10 4.07 2.96
N ASP A 126 -9.66 5.20 2.40
CA ASP A 126 -9.74 5.42 0.97
C ASP A 126 -8.80 4.52 0.18
N LEU A 127 -7.56 4.30 0.64
CA LEU A 127 -6.67 3.32 0.01
C LEU A 127 -7.33 1.92 -0.04
N ARG A 128 -7.88 1.47 1.09
CA ARG A 128 -8.60 0.19 1.15
C ARG A 128 -9.84 0.16 0.27
N SER A 129 -10.56 1.28 0.16
CA SER A 129 -11.72 1.40 -0.72
C SER A 129 -11.33 1.27 -2.20
N SER A 130 -10.17 1.81 -2.58
CA SER A 130 -9.60 1.62 -3.91
C SER A 130 -9.29 0.15 -4.22
N ILE A 131 -8.59 -0.54 -3.31
CA ILE A 131 -8.24 -1.96 -3.42
C ILE A 131 -9.49 -2.84 -3.46
N THR A 132 -10.47 -2.55 -2.61
CA THR A 132 -11.76 -3.26 -2.58
C THR A 132 -12.49 -3.11 -3.91
N THR A 133 -12.51 -1.89 -4.48
CA THR A 133 -13.14 -1.62 -5.76
C THR A 133 -12.49 -2.45 -6.88
N LEU A 134 -11.16 -2.51 -6.97
CA LEU A 134 -10.46 -3.34 -7.96
C LEU A 134 -10.66 -4.84 -7.73
N THR A 135 -10.61 -5.29 -6.48
CA THR A 135 -10.86 -6.70 -6.11
C THR A 135 -12.26 -7.13 -6.57
N GLN A 136 -13.26 -6.27 -6.38
CA GLN A 136 -14.62 -6.51 -6.84
C GLN A 136 -14.72 -6.54 -8.37
N ILE A 137 -13.94 -5.75 -9.11
CA ILE A 137 -13.90 -5.86 -10.59
C ILE A 137 -13.49 -7.28 -10.99
N ILE A 138 -12.42 -7.80 -10.40
CA ILE A 138 -11.90 -9.14 -10.72
C ILE A 138 -12.93 -10.20 -10.38
N ALA A 139 -13.53 -10.13 -9.19
CA ALA A 139 -14.51 -11.11 -8.72
C ALA A 139 -15.82 -11.07 -9.53
N ASP A 140 -16.42 -9.89 -9.74
CA ASP A 140 -17.75 -9.78 -10.35
C ASP A 140 -17.73 -10.01 -11.87
N LEU A 141 -16.61 -9.71 -12.52
CA LEU A 141 -16.44 -9.88 -13.97
C LEU A 141 -15.67 -11.16 -14.34
N ASP A 142 -15.29 -11.98 -13.35
CA ASP A 142 -14.49 -13.20 -13.52
C ASP A 142 -13.24 -12.95 -14.40
N LEU A 143 -12.55 -11.83 -14.12
CA LEU A 143 -11.38 -11.45 -14.90
C LEU A 143 -10.23 -12.40 -14.64
N LYS A 144 -9.50 -12.72 -15.70
CA LYS A 144 -8.20 -13.40 -15.64
C LYS A 144 -7.10 -12.39 -15.92
N ALA A 145 -5.91 -12.66 -15.37
CA ALA A 145 -4.73 -11.83 -15.60
C ALA A 145 -4.44 -11.68 -17.10
N GLU A 146 -4.55 -12.77 -17.88
CA GLU A 146 -4.43 -12.73 -19.34
C GLU A 146 -5.46 -11.76 -19.96
N GLY A 147 -4.96 -10.69 -20.59
CA GLY A 147 -5.77 -9.63 -21.19
C GLY A 147 -6.29 -8.57 -20.19
N ASN A 148 -5.93 -8.65 -18.92
CA ASN A 148 -6.23 -7.65 -17.89
C ASN A 148 -5.04 -7.39 -16.96
N GLU A 149 -3.82 -7.59 -17.47
CA GLU A 149 -2.57 -7.57 -16.70
C GLU A 149 -2.41 -6.24 -15.96
N ASP A 150 -2.78 -5.12 -16.57
CA ASP A 150 -2.69 -3.79 -15.95
C ASP A 150 -3.54 -3.67 -14.67
N ILE A 151 -4.69 -4.33 -14.61
CA ILE A 151 -5.58 -4.28 -13.43
C ILE A 151 -5.03 -5.13 -12.30
N PHE A 152 -4.56 -6.33 -12.65
CA PHE A 152 -3.92 -7.23 -11.69
C PHE A 152 -2.64 -6.59 -11.14
N ARG A 153 -1.84 -5.95 -12.00
CA ARG A 153 -0.64 -5.21 -11.61
C ARG A 153 -0.99 -4.05 -10.67
N GLN A 154 -1.96 -3.22 -11.04
CA GLN A 154 -2.39 -2.10 -10.19
C GLN A 154 -2.89 -2.58 -8.84
N LEU A 155 -3.71 -3.64 -8.81
CA LEU A 155 -4.20 -4.22 -7.57
C LEU A 155 -3.05 -4.74 -6.71
N GLY A 156 -2.13 -5.50 -7.29
CA GLY A 156 -0.96 -6.03 -6.58
C GLY A 156 -0.08 -4.92 -5.99
N LEU A 157 0.19 -3.88 -6.77
CA LEU A 157 0.95 -2.71 -6.30
C LEU A 157 0.22 -1.95 -5.19
N MET A 158 -1.10 -1.77 -5.27
CA MET A 158 -1.85 -1.10 -4.21
C MET A 158 -1.91 -1.94 -2.92
N MET A 159 -2.07 -3.26 -3.03
CA MET A 159 -2.01 -4.17 -1.87
C MET A 159 -0.63 -4.14 -1.22
N ALA A 160 0.45 -4.20 -2.00
CA ALA A 160 1.81 -4.03 -1.48
C ALA A 160 1.96 -2.68 -0.79
N LEU A 161 1.49 -1.61 -1.43
CA LEU A 161 1.51 -0.26 -0.86
C LEU A 161 0.80 -0.19 0.48
N GLU A 162 -0.40 -0.76 0.59
CA GLU A 162 -1.13 -0.78 1.85
C GLU A 162 -0.39 -1.59 2.92
N ALA A 163 0.19 -2.74 2.56
CA ALA A 163 0.95 -3.57 3.49
C ALA A 163 2.15 -2.85 4.12
N PHE A 164 2.77 -1.89 3.41
CA PHE A 164 3.83 -1.07 3.97
C PHE A 164 3.32 0.21 4.67
N VAL A 165 2.37 0.92 4.04
CA VAL A 165 1.92 2.25 4.49
C VAL A 165 1.07 2.16 5.76
N ARG A 166 0.18 1.17 5.86
CA ARG A 166 -0.73 1.02 7.01
C ARG A 166 0.04 0.79 8.31
N PRO A 167 1.00 -0.15 8.39
CA PRO A 167 1.82 -0.30 9.59
C PRO A 167 2.58 0.98 9.96
N VAL A 168 3.18 1.68 8.98
CA VAL A 168 3.87 2.96 9.22
C VAL A 168 2.93 4.01 9.80
N LYS A 169 1.71 4.12 9.26
CA LYS A 169 0.71 5.08 9.74
C LYS A 169 0.20 4.76 11.15
N LEU A 170 -0.06 3.48 11.43
CA LEU A 170 -0.55 3.04 12.74
C LEU A 170 0.54 3.09 13.82
N ALA A 171 1.79 2.86 13.43
CA ALA A 171 2.93 2.87 14.33
C ALA A 171 3.32 4.28 14.82
N GLY A 172 2.77 5.34 14.23
CA GLY A 172 3.10 6.72 14.60
C GLY A 172 4.56 7.10 14.32
N THR A 173 5.00 8.22 14.87
CA THR A 173 6.39 8.71 14.71
C THR A 173 7.29 8.37 15.90
N ASP A 174 6.71 8.11 17.07
CA ASP A 174 7.44 7.80 18.31
C ASP A 174 7.39 6.29 18.63
N ALA A 175 8.45 5.73 19.23
CA ALA A 175 8.51 4.30 19.57
C ALA A 175 7.34 3.80 20.45
N ALA A 176 6.78 4.68 21.28
CA ALA A 176 5.64 4.38 22.14
C ALA A 176 4.33 4.20 21.35
N ASP A 177 4.20 4.83 20.19
CA ASP A 177 3.03 4.70 19.31
C ASP A 177 3.04 3.33 18.61
N VAL A 178 4.23 2.84 18.23
CA VAL A 178 4.43 1.51 17.65
C VAL A 178 3.94 0.43 18.62
N ALA A 179 4.17 0.61 19.92
CA ALA A 179 3.78 -0.31 20.99
C ALA A 179 2.27 -0.56 21.11
N THR A 180 1.47 0.46 20.79
CA THR A 180 0.03 0.50 21.11
C THR A 180 -0.87 0.45 19.86
N GLY A 181 -0.38 0.91 18.71
CA GLY A 181 -1.13 0.93 17.45
C GLY A 181 -1.27 -0.43 16.75
N LEU A 182 -0.32 -1.35 16.99
CA LEU A 182 -0.32 -2.71 16.47
C LEU A 182 -0.50 -3.70 17.62
N SER A 183 -1.75 -4.04 17.94
CA SER A 183 -2.08 -5.00 18.98
C SER A 183 -2.65 -6.29 18.37
N ASP A 184 -2.39 -7.44 18.99
CA ASP A 184 -2.86 -8.74 18.46
C ASP A 184 -4.39 -8.86 18.37
N GLY A 185 -5.14 -7.96 19.02
CA GLY A 185 -6.61 -7.89 18.97
C GLY A 185 -7.19 -7.07 17.81
N SER A 186 -6.38 -6.32 17.06
CA SER A 186 -6.87 -5.45 15.97
C SER A 186 -6.97 -6.15 14.61
N GLY A 187 -6.39 -7.35 14.44
CA GLY A 187 -6.37 -8.07 13.17
C GLY A 187 -5.40 -7.50 12.11
N GLU A 188 -4.63 -6.46 12.45
CA GLU A 188 -3.75 -5.77 11.50
C GLU A 188 -2.60 -6.65 10.97
N GLY A 189 -2.12 -7.59 11.79
CA GLY A 189 -1.16 -8.60 11.35
C GLY A 189 -1.72 -9.49 10.24
N ASP A 190 -2.98 -9.92 10.36
CA ASP A 190 -3.65 -10.76 9.36
C ASP A 190 -3.93 -9.99 8.07
N VAL A 191 -4.36 -8.73 8.19
CA VAL A 191 -4.60 -7.84 7.04
C VAL A 191 -3.30 -7.60 6.28
N THR A 192 -2.24 -7.21 6.96
CA THR A 192 -0.92 -6.95 6.35
C THR A 192 -0.35 -8.20 5.71
N LYS A 193 -0.48 -9.36 6.38
CA LYS A 193 -0.10 -10.66 5.82
C LYS A 193 -0.84 -10.94 4.51
N SER A 194 -2.17 -10.79 4.55
CA SER A 194 -3.03 -11.03 3.40
C SER A 194 -2.66 -10.12 2.22
N ASP A 195 -2.38 -8.85 2.49
CA ASP A 195 -1.99 -7.90 1.46
C ASP A 195 -0.64 -8.23 0.83
N PHE A 196 0.39 -8.59 1.61
CA PHE A 196 1.68 -9.04 1.04
C PHE A 196 1.52 -10.29 0.17
N VAL A 197 0.79 -11.30 0.64
CA VAL A 197 0.59 -12.55 -0.10
C VAL A 197 -0.21 -12.31 -1.38
N ASN A 198 -1.30 -11.55 -1.31
CA ASN A 198 -2.12 -11.26 -2.48
C ASN A 198 -1.40 -10.35 -3.47
N ALA A 199 -0.61 -9.39 -2.98
CA ALA A 199 0.22 -8.56 -3.84
C ALA A 199 1.20 -9.40 -4.66
N ASP A 200 1.94 -10.30 -4.01
CA ASP A 200 2.88 -11.19 -4.69
C ASP A 200 2.17 -12.04 -5.75
N ASN A 201 1.05 -12.69 -5.40
CA ASN A 201 0.27 -13.51 -6.33
C ASN A 201 -0.22 -12.71 -7.54
N TYR A 202 -0.81 -11.53 -7.32
CA TYR A 202 -1.33 -10.70 -8.41
C TYR A 202 -0.21 -10.16 -9.31
N LEU A 203 0.94 -9.80 -8.74
CA LEU A 203 2.07 -9.31 -9.52
C LEU A 203 2.72 -10.45 -10.32
N ALA A 204 2.94 -11.61 -9.71
CA ALA A 204 3.48 -12.80 -10.39
C ALA A 204 2.60 -13.25 -11.57
N ASP A 205 1.28 -13.22 -11.40
CA ASP A 205 0.30 -13.58 -12.45
C ASP A 205 0.36 -12.65 -13.68
N THR A 206 0.96 -11.45 -13.59
CA THR A 206 1.08 -10.51 -14.72
C THR A 206 2.28 -10.75 -15.63
N ASN A 207 3.08 -11.81 -15.40
CA ASN A 207 4.35 -12.06 -16.09
C ASN A 207 5.35 -10.88 -16.03
N ILE A 208 5.16 -9.99 -15.06
CA ILE A 208 6.10 -8.92 -14.75
C ILE A 208 7.01 -9.50 -13.66
N ASP A 209 8.17 -9.99 -14.09
CA ASP A 209 9.26 -10.39 -13.20
C ASP A 209 10.03 -9.13 -12.77
N ASP A 210 9.34 -8.26 -12.05
CA ASP A 210 9.92 -7.03 -11.49
C ASP A 210 10.39 -7.34 -10.08
N GLU A 211 11.53 -8.02 -10.02
CA GLU A 211 12.18 -8.42 -8.76
C GLU A 211 12.47 -7.20 -7.87
N ASP A 212 12.61 -6.00 -8.43
CA ASP A 212 12.81 -4.77 -7.66
C ASP A 212 11.57 -4.45 -6.79
N ILE A 213 10.38 -4.90 -7.20
CA ILE A 213 9.12 -4.76 -6.46
C ILE A 213 8.79 -6.02 -5.66
N LEU A 214 9.00 -7.20 -6.23
CA LEU A 214 8.62 -8.47 -5.60
C LEU A 214 9.53 -8.84 -4.43
N LYS A 215 10.83 -8.55 -4.52
CA LYS A 215 11.81 -8.84 -3.46
C LYS A 215 11.44 -8.19 -2.12
N PRO A 216 11.20 -6.87 -2.01
CA PRO A 216 10.86 -6.26 -0.72
C PRO A 216 9.55 -6.80 -0.15
N ILE A 217 8.55 -7.11 -0.98
CA ILE A 217 7.29 -7.76 -0.56
C ILE A 217 7.57 -9.12 0.08
N ARG A 218 8.30 -9.99 -0.63
CA ARG A 218 8.64 -11.34 -0.18
C ARG A 218 9.52 -11.31 1.06
N GLU A 219 10.53 -10.46 1.09
CA GLU A 219 11.45 -10.35 2.24
C GLU A 219 10.72 -9.91 3.50
N ASN A 220 9.86 -8.90 3.45
CA ASN A 220 9.12 -8.43 4.62
C ASN A 220 8.08 -9.43 5.12
N TYR A 221 7.39 -10.12 4.21
CA TYR A 221 6.57 -11.27 4.56
C TYR A 221 7.42 -12.34 5.27
N CYS A 222 8.60 -12.64 4.75
CA CYS A 222 9.47 -13.71 5.25
C CYS A 222 10.15 -13.41 6.59
N ARG A 223 10.56 -12.14 6.83
CA ARG A 223 11.13 -11.70 8.12
C ARG A 223 10.24 -12.12 9.28
N CYS A 224 8.92 -12.05 9.11
CA CYS A 224 7.96 -12.48 10.11
C CYS A 224 7.50 -13.93 10.02
N SER A 225 7.33 -14.48 8.81
CA SER A 225 6.89 -15.88 8.65
C SER A 225 7.90 -16.91 9.16
N LEU A 226 9.20 -16.58 9.13
CA LEU A 226 10.27 -17.46 9.63
C LEU A 226 10.43 -17.43 11.17
N GLN A 227 9.75 -16.53 11.87
CA GLN A 227 9.79 -16.47 13.34
C GLN A 227 8.91 -17.57 13.96
N SER A 228 9.26 -17.97 15.18
CA SER A 228 8.44 -18.90 15.96
C SER A 228 7.06 -18.30 16.24
N GLY A 229 6.04 -18.76 15.52
CA GLY A 229 4.67 -18.24 15.59
C GLY A 229 4.14 -17.67 14.27
N GLY A 230 5.02 -17.48 13.28
CA GLY A 230 4.67 -17.00 11.94
C GLY A 230 4.32 -15.51 11.89
N PHE A 231 3.75 -15.09 10.76
CA PHE A 231 3.34 -13.69 10.57
C PHE A 231 2.19 -13.32 11.51
N THR A 232 2.51 -12.47 12.51
CA THR A 232 1.59 -12.01 13.56
C THR A 232 1.68 -10.49 13.72
N ALA A 233 0.68 -9.87 14.36
CA ALA A 233 0.72 -8.42 14.64
C ALA A 233 1.88 -8.07 15.59
N ARG A 234 2.16 -8.92 16.60
CA ARG A 234 3.38 -8.86 17.41
C ARG A 234 4.64 -8.80 16.55
N CYS A 235 4.86 -9.76 15.64
CA CYS A 235 6.05 -9.73 14.80
C CYS A 235 6.15 -8.45 13.95
N LEU A 236 5.05 -8.05 13.32
CA LEU A 236 5.02 -6.84 12.49
C LEU A 236 5.39 -5.61 13.32
N ARG A 237 4.84 -5.49 14.53
CA ARG A 237 5.20 -4.41 15.46
C ARG A 237 6.69 -4.43 15.78
N ASP A 238 7.25 -5.59 16.08
CA ASP A 238 8.65 -5.71 16.46
C ASP A 238 9.57 -5.39 15.26
N LEU A 239 9.18 -5.79 14.03
CA LEU A 239 9.84 -5.36 12.79
C LEU A 239 9.81 -3.85 12.63
N MET A 240 8.62 -3.23 12.76
CA MET A 240 8.47 -1.77 12.70
C MET A 240 9.33 -1.05 13.72
N ARG A 241 9.45 -1.57 14.95
CA ARG A 241 10.34 -1.00 15.99
C ARG A 241 11.81 -1.09 15.57
N CYS A 242 12.25 -2.28 15.16
CA CYS A 242 13.62 -2.52 14.73
C CYS A 242 13.99 -1.65 13.52
N GLU A 243 13.05 -1.40 12.61
CA GLU A 243 13.30 -0.57 11.43
C GLU A 243 13.23 0.92 11.71
N LEU A 244 12.11 1.40 12.28
CA LEU A 244 11.83 2.82 12.43
C LEU A 244 12.57 3.47 13.60
N ASN A 245 12.89 2.71 14.65
CA ASN A 245 13.56 3.22 15.84
C ASN A 245 14.67 2.26 16.35
N PRO A 246 15.77 2.12 15.58
CA PRO A 246 16.86 1.22 15.96
C PRO A 246 17.62 1.65 17.21
N ALA A 247 17.42 2.88 17.71
CA ALA A 247 18.07 3.38 18.93
C ALA A 247 17.25 3.09 20.21
N ALA A 248 15.96 2.79 20.07
CA ALA A 248 15.14 2.21 21.13
C ALA A 248 15.32 0.69 21.24
N ALA A 249 16.02 0.07 20.29
CA ALA A 249 16.65 -1.23 20.43
C ALA A 249 18.07 -1.00 20.95
N ASP A 250 18.32 -1.20 22.25
CA ASP A 250 19.66 -0.96 22.78
C ASP A 250 20.65 -2.07 22.37
N ASN A 251 21.93 -1.92 22.75
CA ASN A 251 23.00 -2.87 22.42
C ASN A 251 22.82 -4.26 23.07
N GLU A 252 21.79 -4.44 23.89
CA GLU A 252 21.45 -5.67 24.61
C GLU A 252 20.21 -6.35 24.00
N GLY A 253 19.60 -5.75 22.96
CA GLY A 253 18.42 -6.30 22.28
C GLY A 253 17.10 -5.95 22.97
N ASP A 254 17.12 -5.11 24.00
CA ASP A 254 15.91 -4.61 24.66
C ASP A 254 15.26 -3.56 23.76
N ASN A 255 14.02 -3.82 23.37
CA ASN A 255 13.22 -2.96 22.50
C ASN A 255 12.16 -2.16 23.26
N GLY A 256 12.33 -1.99 24.58
CA GLY A 256 11.48 -1.13 25.41
C GLY A 256 10.04 -1.59 25.35
N GLY A 257 9.79 -2.84 25.73
CA GLY A 257 8.45 -3.36 25.96
C GLY A 257 7.59 -2.39 26.77
N LEU A 258 6.27 -2.55 26.66
CA LEU A 258 5.30 -1.86 27.52
C LEU A 258 5.34 -2.39 28.97
N GLU A 259 6.53 -2.78 29.43
CA GLU A 259 6.78 -3.43 30.69
C GLU A 259 7.66 -2.52 31.54
N ALA A 260 7.17 -2.27 32.74
CA ALA A 260 7.95 -1.71 33.83
C ALA A 260 8.88 -2.78 34.45
N ASP A 261 9.38 -3.75 33.67
CA ASP A 261 10.04 -4.96 34.18
C ASP A 261 11.48 -5.20 33.69
N TYR A 262 12.03 -4.34 32.83
CA TYR A 262 13.46 -4.42 32.51
C TYR A 262 14.31 -3.96 33.71
N ASP A 263 14.67 -4.92 34.58
CA ASP A 263 15.65 -4.73 35.66
C ASP A 263 17.05 -5.29 35.32
N GLY A 264 17.24 -5.76 34.08
CA GLY A 264 18.51 -6.27 33.57
C GLY A 264 18.96 -7.61 34.16
N THR A 265 18.05 -8.41 34.76
CA THR A 265 18.42 -9.67 35.43
C THR A 265 18.15 -10.97 34.65
N LEU A 266 17.44 -10.92 33.51
CA LEU A 266 17.09 -12.12 32.74
C LEU A 266 17.58 -12.02 31.28
N PRO A 267 18.68 -12.70 30.90
CA PRO A 267 19.25 -12.64 29.55
C PRO A 267 18.47 -13.43 28.49
N ASP A 268 17.20 -13.81 28.74
CA ASP A 268 16.37 -14.63 27.87
C ASP A 268 14.86 -14.31 28.12
N ASP A 269 14.43 -13.05 28.01
CA ASP A 269 12.99 -12.78 27.98
C ASP A 269 12.44 -13.22 26.61
N PRO A 270 11.51 -14.19 26.54
CA PRO A 270 10.87 -14.59 25.28
C PRO A 270 10.02 -13.48 24.63
N ASN A 271 9.85 -12.32 25.27
CA ASN A 271 9.19 -11.14 24.72
C ASN A 271 10.15 -10.12 24.09
N ASP A 272 11.47 -10.28 24.27
CA ASP A 272 12.47 -9.43 23.64
C ASP A 272 12.79 -9.92 22.23
N VAL A 273 12.63 -9.02 21.25
CA VAL A 273 12.92 -9.33 19.85
C VAL A 273 14.34 -8.90 19.52
N ASP A 274 15.18 -9.89 19.21
CA ASP A 274 16.49 -9.68 18.61
C ASP A 274 16.34 -9.05 17.21
N CYS A 275 16.49 -7.73 17.15
CA CYS A 275 16.44 -6.98 15.90
C CYS A 275 17.50 -7.42 14.89
N LEU A 276 18.66 -7.94 15.33
CA LEU A 276 19.65 -8.47 14.40
C LEU A 276 19.07 -9.69 13.70
N LYS A 277 18.53 -10.66 14.46
CA LYS A 277 17.90 -11.85 13.90
C LYS A 277 16.69 -11.55 13.01
N LEU A 278 15.89 -10.55 13.37
CA LEU A 278 14.70 -10.16 12.59
C LEU A 278 15.06 -9.42 11.28
N LEU A 279 16.12 -8.61 11.30
CA LEU A 279 16.58 -7.85 10.14
C LEU A 279 17.58 -8.61 9.27
N THR A 280 18.19 -9.69 9.78
CA THR A 280 19.05 -10.60 9.03
C THR A 280 18.56 -12.05 9.09
N PRO A 281 17.34 -12.38 8.63
CA PRO A 281 16.90 -13.77 8.70
C PRO A 281 17.77 -14.64 7.79
N ASP A 282 18.49 -15.59 8.39
CA ASP A 282 19.00 -16.75 7.66
C ASP A 282 17.80 -17.45 6.99
N GLY A 283 17.88 -17.68 5.67
CA GLY A 283 16.84 -18.42 4.94
C GLY A 283 15.74 -17.57 4.29
N LEU A 284 15.93 -16.25 4.09
CA LEU A 284 15.07 -15.47 3.18
C LEU A 284 14.92 -16.15 1.80
N SER A 285 15.97 -16.79 1.31
CA SER A 285 15.96 -17.60 0.08
C SER A 285 15.12 -18.88 0.15
N THR A 286 14.77 -19.35 1.35
CA THR A 286 13.94 -20.57 1.57
C THR A 286 12.46 -20.27 1.79
N CYS A 287 12.11 -19.00 1.97
CA CYS A 287 10.74 -18.56 2.22
C CYS A 287 10.03 -18.00 0.96
N ALA A 288 10.78 -17.76 -0.12
CA ALA A 288 10.22 -17.54 -1.44
C ALA A 288 9.50 -18.81 -1.94
N GLY A 289 8.16 -18.78 -2.01
CA GLY A 289 7.35 -19.79 -2.71
C GLY A 289 6.62 -20.84 -1.87
N THR A 290 6.48 -20.69 -0.54
CA THR A 290 5.67 -21.65 0.27
C THR A 290 4.21 -21.24 0.46
N ASP A 291 3.92 -19.94 0.49
CA ASP A 291 2.55 -19.38 0.63
C ASP A 291 2.12 -18.50 -0.57
N THR A 292 3.07 -18.20 -1.47
CA THR A 292 2.84 -17.50 -2.72
C THR A 292 2.84 -18.51 -3.87
N LYS A 293 1.90 -18.34 -4.81
CA LYS A 293 1.58 -19.33 -5.85
C LYS A 293 2.58 -19.36 -6.99
#